data_AF-X0VVW9-F1
#
_entry.id   AF-X0VVW9-F1
#
_cell.length_a   1.000
_cell.length_b   1.000
_cell.length_c   1.000
_cell.angle_alpha   90.00
_cell.angle_beta   90.00
_cell.angle_gamma   90.00
#
_symmetry.space_group_name_H-M   'P 1'
#
loop_
_entity.id
_entity.type
_entity.pdbx_description
1 polymer ?
#
loop_
_entity_poly.entity_id
_entity_poly.type
_entity_poly.pdbx_seq_one_letter_code
_entity_poly.pdbx_strand_id
1 'polypeptide(L)'
;RVLAAQDFNDDRKDAGEIGSGHTVTALYEIVPAGVNYPRGVDPLKYQPQPPVEEPPPLTSNETMTVKVRYKAPEGDVSTRFDVPVADEGGEFAQATDDFRWASAVAGFGMLLRNSQYSGSLTFEQLLETANATAKPDPKGYRAEFVSLVVTAKSLRGQ
;
A
#
# COMPACT_ATOMS: atom_id res chain seq x y z
N ARG A 1 -10.84 -3.36 7.31
CA ARG A 1 -12.03 -2.65 7.83
C ARG A 1 -11.74 -1.16 7.72
N VAL A 2 -12.59 -0.39 7.04
CA VAL A 2 -12.44 1.07 6.94
C VAL A 2 -13.07 1.67 8.19
N LEU A 3 -12.26 2.35 9.02
CA LEU A 3 -12.75 3.13 10.16
C LEU A 3 -13.47 4.38 9.63
N ALA A 4 -14.62 4.71 10.21
CA ALA A 4 -15.28 5.97 9.92
C ALA A 4 -14.39 7.14 10.41
N ALA A 5 -14.36 8.25 9.69
CA ALA A 5 -13.52 9.41 10.06
C ALA A 5 -13.79 9.94 11.48
N GLN A 6 -15.01 9.73 11.99
CA GLN A 6 -15.42 10.10 13.35
C GLN A 6 -14.79 9.20 14.41
N ASP A 7 -14.52 7.93 14.07
CA ASP A 7 -13.94 6.93 14.97
C ASP A 7 -12.42 7.06 15.13
N PHE A 8 -11.73 7.72 14.20
CA PHE A 8 -10.28 7.96 14.29
C PHE A 8 -9.89 8.89 15.44
N ASN A 9 -10.83 9.73 15.91
CA ASN A 9 -10.59 10.65 17.00
C ASN A 9 -10.95 10.07 18.38
N ASP A 10 -11.52 8.87 18.47
CA ASP A 10 -11.86 8.24 19.76
C ASP A 10 -10.71 7.33 20.21
N ASP A 11 -9.92 7.80 21.18
CA ASP A 11 -8.80 7.04 21.77
C ASP A 11 -9.22 5.72 22.44
N ARG A 12 -10.53 5.46 22.60
CA ARG A 12 -11.07 4.19 23.13
C ARG A 12 -11.30 3.14 22.04
N LYS A 13 -11.25 3.50 20.76
CA LYS A 13 -11.37 2.54 19.66
C LYS A 13 -9.99 2.03 19.26
N ASP A 14 -9.79 0.74 19.47
CA ASP A 14 -8.58 0.04 19.07
C ASP A 14 -8.51 -0.04 17.53
N ALA A 15 -7.63 0.77 16.94
CA ALA A 15 -7.39 0.83 15.50
C ALA A 15 -6.23 -0.09 15.06
N GLY A 16 -5.72 -0.94 15.96
CA GLY A 16 -4.50 -1.72 15.77
C GLY A 16 -3.31 -0.98 16.38
N GLU A 17 -3.04 -1.24 17.66
CA GLU A 17 -1.86 -0.69 18.34
C GLU A 17 -0.56 -1.29 17.74
N ILE A 18 0.37 -0.41 17.34
CA ILE A 18 1.73 -0.81 16.95
C ILE A 18 2.61 -0.65 18.19
N GLY A 19 2.96 -1.77 18.82
CA GLY A 19 3.85 -1.78 19.99
C GLY A 19 5.26 -1.25 19.69
N SER A 20 5.95 -0.78 20.72
CA SER A 20 7.33 -0.28 20.61
C SER A 20 8.26 -1.32 19.99
N GLY A 21 9.09 -0.90 19.02
CA GLY A 21 10.05 -1.77 18.34
C GLY A 21 9.48 -2.52 17.13
N HIS A 22 8.20 -2.35 16.80
CA HIS A 22 7.63 -2.88 15.57
C HIS A 22 7.72 -1.87 14.42
N THR A 23 8.01 -2.38 13.23
CA THR A 23 7.94 -1.63 11.98
C THR A 23 6.75 -2.13 11.18
N VAL A 24 5.93 -1.22 10.68
CA VAL A 24 4.76 -1.53 9.85
C VAL A 24 4.90 -0.85 8.50
N THR A 25 4.66 -1.60 7.44
CA THR A 25 4.57 -1.09 6.07
C THR A 25 3.14 -1.27 5.59
N ALA A 26 2.50 -0.18 5.19
CA ALA A 26 1.20 -0.19 4.54
C ALA A 26 1.38 0.25 3.08
N LEU A 27 0.81 -0.52 2.15
CA LEU A 27 0.77 -0.18 0.73
C LEU A 27 -0.69 0.14 0.37
N TYR A 28 -0.88 1.24 -0.36
CA TYR A 28 -2.19 1.72 -0.80
C TYR A 28 -2.23 1.80 -2.32
N GLU A 29 -3.36 1.40 -2.90
CA GLU A 29 -3.72 1.74 -4.28
C GLU A 29 -4.60 3.00 -4.21
N ILE A 30 -4.19 4.04 -4.94
CA ILE A 30 -4.92 5.30 -4.99
C ILE A 30 -5.73 5.33 -6.28
N VAL A 31 -7.03 5.55 -6.16
CA VAL A 31 -7.93 5.81 -7.29
C VAL A 31 -8.20 7.31 -7.35
N PRO A 32 -7.67 8.04 -8.34
CA PRO A 32 -7.90 9.48 -8.46
C PRO A 32 -9.38 9.82 -8.65
N ALA A 33 -9.78 11.01 -8.21
CA ALA A 33 -11.13 11.52 -8.42
C ALA A 33 -11.43 11.65 -9.93
N GLY A 34 -12.68 11.36 -10.32
CA GLY A 34 -13.12 11.43 -11.71
C GLY A 34 -12.68 10.25 -12.60
N VAL A 35 -11.85 9.33 -12.10
CA VAL A 35 -11.50 8.10 -12.84
C VAL A 35 -12.59 7.05 -12.67
N ASN A 36 -13.09 6.53 -13.80
CA ASN A 36 -14.01 5.39 -13.79
C ASN A 36 -13.23 4.12 -13.44
N TYR A 37 -13.17 3.81 -12.15
CA TYR A 37 -12.56 2.59 -11.64
C TYR A 37 -13.66 1.55 -11.40
N PRO A 38 -13.55 0.32 -11.96
CA PRO A 38 -14.54 -0.72 -11.77
C PRO A 38 -14.54 -1.18 -10.31
N ARG A 39 -15.27 -0.45 -9.46
CA ARG A 39 -15.71 -0.96 -8.17
C ARG A 39 -16.67 -2.08 -8.52
N GLY A 40 -16.35 -3.34 -8.21
CA GLY A 40 -17.15 -4.52 -8.55
C GLY A 40 -18.50 -4.57 -7.84
N VAL A 41 -19.28 -3.50 -7.90
CA VAL A 41 -20.61 -3.31 -7.35
C VAL A 41 -21.48 -2.75 -8.47
N ASP A 42 -22.61 -3.41 -8.72
CA ASP A 42 -23.55 -2.94 -9.73
C ASP A 42 -24.10 -1.55 -9.36
N PRO A 43 -24.36 -0.69 -10.36
CA PRO A 43 -25.04 0.56 -10.12
C PRO A 43 -26.40 0.31 -9.45
N LEU A 44 -26.73 1.13 -8.45
CA LEU A 44 -27.97 0.99 -7.69
C LEU A 44 -29.18 1.11 -8.63
N LYS A 45 -29.91 0.00 -8.81
CA LYS A 45 -31.02 -0.11 -9.76
C LYS A 45 -32.17 0.88 -9.52
N TYR A 46 -32.38 1.29 -8.26
CA TYR A 46 -33.54 2.11 -7.85
C TYR A 46 -33.17 3.47 -7.28
N GLN A 47 -31.87 3.77 -7.17
CA GLN A 47 -31.42 5.08 -6.74
C GLN A 47 -30.84 5.82 -7.94
N PRO A 48 -31.25 7.08 -8.18
CA PRO A 48 -30.55 7.90 -9.15
C PRO A 48 -29.07 7.96 -8.74
N GLN A 49 -28.18 7.62 -9.66
CA GLN A 49 -26.77 7.78 -9.40
C GLN A 49 -26.49 9.26 -9.16
N PRO A 50 -25.75 9.61 -8.09
CA PRO A 50 -25.27 10.98 -7.95
C PRO A 50 -24.50 11.32 -9.24
N PRO A 51 -24.67 12.55 -9.78
CA PRO A 51 -23.85 13.01 -10.89
C PRO A 51 -22.38 12.75 -10.57
N VAL A 52 -21.60 12.33 -11.56
CA VAL A 52 -20.15 12.34 -11.42
C VAL A 52 -19.75 13.80 -11.27
N GLU A 53 -19.58 14.25 -10.03
CA GLU A 53 -19.14 15.62 -9.75
C GLU A 53 -17.75 15.79 -10.38
N GLU A 54 -17.62 16.78 -11.26
CA GLU A 54 -16.31 17.21 -11.70
C GLU A 54 -15.50 17.59 -10.46
N PRO A 55 -14.28 17.06 -10.29
CA PRO A 55 -13.49 17.41 -9.13
C PRO A 55 -13.30 18.92 -9.11
N PRO A 56 -13.43 19.57 -7.94
CA PRO A 56 -13.13 20.99 -7.83
C PRO A 56 -11.69 21.24 -8.33
N PRO A 57 -11.39 22.44 -8.84
CA PRO A 57 -10.05 22.76 -9.30
C PRO A 57 -9.02 22.41 -8.22
N LEU A 58 -7.96 21.69 -8.60
CA LEU A 58 -6.91 21.25 -7.68
C LEU A 58 -6.32 22.47 -6.98
N THR A 59 -6.56 22.59 -5.68
CA THR A 59 -6.00 23.66 -4.84
C THR A 59 -4.64 23.31 -4.27
N SER A 60 -4.21 22.04 -4.40
CA SER A 60 -2.95 21.49 -3.93
C SER A 60 -2.51 20.33 -4.84
N ASN A 61 -1.20 20.06 -4.86
CA ASN A 61 -0.61 18.86 -5.47
C ASN A 61 -0.54 17.66 -4.50
N GLU A 62 -1.09 17.80 -3.30
CA GLU A 62 -1.21 16.71 -2.34
C GLU A 62 -2.20 15.65 -2.85
N THR A 63 -1.75 14.40 -2.89
CA THR A 63 -2.56 13.24 -3.27
C THR A 63 -3.31 12.67 -2.08
N MET A 64 -2.68 12.65 -0.90
CA MET A 64 -3.28 12.20 0.35
C MET A 64 -2.59 12.79 1.58
N THR A 65 -3.24 12.72 2.74
CA THR A 65 -2.62 13.00 4.04
C THR A 65 -2.65 11.73 4.90
N VAL A 66 -1.48 11.26 5.32
CA VAL A 66 -1.36 10.16 6.26
C VAL A 66 -1.38 10.71 7.67
N LYS A 67 -2.38 10.31 8.46
CA LYS A 67 -2.53 10.72 9.86
C LYS A 67 -2.10 9.57 10.76
N VAL A 68 -1.07 9.79 11.56
CA VAL A 68 -0.52 8.79 12.47
C VAL A 68 -0.73 9.24 13.90
N ARG A 69 -1.18 8.31 14.74
CA ARG A 69 -1.27 8.49 16.19
C ARG A 69 -0.38 7.45 16.87
N TYR A 70 0.37 7.85 17.87
CA TYR A 70 1.20 6.94 18.67
C TYR A 70 1.19 7.34 20.14
N LYS A 71 1.41 6.37 21.03
CA LYS A 71 1.63 6.58 22.46
C LYS A 71 3.10 6.29 22.78
N ALA A 72 3.67 7.00 23.75
CA ALA A 72 4.97 6.62 24.29
C ALA A 72 4.85 5.28 25.05
N PRO A 73 5.92 4.47 25.18
CA PRO A 73 5.85 3.15 25.83
C PRO A 73 5.23 3.16 27.25
N GLU A 74 5.45 4.23 28.01
CA GLU A 74 4.91 4.42 29.37
C GLU A 74 3.85 5.54 29.43
N GLY A 75 3.38 6.03 28.28
CA GLY A 75 2.48 7.17 28.20
C GLY A 75 1.05 6.77 27.83
N ASP A 76 0.07 7.25 28.60
CA ASP A 76 -1.34 7.04 28.30
C ASP A 76 -1.93 8.04 27.30
N VAL A 77 -1.16 9.06 26.92
CA VAL A 77 -1.57 10.14 26.03
C VAL A 77 -1.11 9.87 24.61
N SER A 78 -2.06 9.91 23.67
CA SER A 78 -1.81 9.73 22.24
C SER A 78 -1.32 11.03 21.60
N THR A 79 -0.22 10.96 20.86
CA THR A 79 0.33 12.05 20.04
C THR A 79 -0.02 11.83 18.58
N ARG A 80 -0.56 12.86 17.93
CA ARG A 80 -0.89 12.83 16.50
C ARG A 80 0.11 13.65 15.70
N PHE A 81 0.50 13.14 14.55
CA PHE A 81 1.15 13.93 13.50
C PHE A 81 0.55 13.58 12.12
N ASP A 82 0.60 14.57 11.23
CA ASP A 82 0.02 14.49 9.90
C ASP A 82 1.15 14.61 8.87
N VAL A 83 1.16 13.73 7.87
CA VAL A 83 2.15 13.70 6.79
C VAL A 83 1.41 13.91 5.47
N PRO A 84 1.47 15.12 4.86
CA PRO A 84 0.97 15.31 3.51
C PRO A 84 1.89 14.57 2.52
N VAL A 85 1.28 13.91 1.53
CA VAL A 85 1.97 13.18 0.47
C VAL A 85 1.54 13.78 -0.86
N ALA A 86 2.49 14.31 -1.61
CA ALA A 86 2.29 14.80 -2.97
C ALA A 86 2.82 13.78 -3.98
N ASP A 87 2.17 13.72 -5.14
CA ASP A 87 2.68 13.00 -6.29
C ASP A 87 3.63 13.91 -7.08
N GLU A 88 4.89 13.53 -7.13
CA GLU A 88 5.94 14.25 -7.86
C GLU A 88 6.03 13.80 -9.33
N GLY A 89 5.19 12.85 -9.78
CA GLY A 89 5.18 12.35 -11.15
C GLY A 89 6.37 11.46 -11.51
N GLY A 90 7.04 10.91 -10.50
CA GLY A 90 8.19 10.02 -10.69
C GLY A 90 7.79 8.62 -11.20
N GLU A 91 8.70 7.97 -11.91
CA GLU A 91 8.52 6.58 -12.34
C GLU A 91 8.82 5.61 -11.19
N PHE A 92 8.24 4.41 -11.24
CA PHE A 92 8.51 3.37 -10.24
C PHE A 92 10.01 3.04 -10.11
N ALA A 93 10.76 3.12 -11.20
CA ALA A 93 12.21 2.90 -11.19
C ALA A 93 12.99 3.95 -10.38
N GLN A 94 12.42 5.14 -10.16
CA GLN A 94 13.01 6.23 -9.38
C GLN A 94 12.63 6.16 -7.90
N ALA A 95 11.68 5.29 -7.53
CA ALA A 95 11.30 5.11 -6.14
C ALA A 95 12.44 4.53 -5.29
N THR A 96 12.37 4.75 -3.98
CA THR A 96 13.39 4.25 -3.05
C THR A 96 13.51 2.73 -3.12
N ASP A 97 14.71 2.21 -2.87
CA ASP A 97 14.95 0.77 -2.84
C ASP A 97 14.03 0.04 -1.87
N ASP A 98 13.69 0.66 -0.74
CA ASP A 98 12.82 0.05 0.26
C ASP A 98 11.36 0.00 -0.21
N PHE A 99 10.89 1.02 -0.95
CA PHE A 99 9.56 0.99 -1.56
C PHE A 99 9.47 -0.06 -2.67
N ARG A 100 10.48 -0.11 -3.55
CA ARG A 100 10.56 -1.10 -4.62
C ARG A 100 10.64 -2.53 -4.05
N TRP A 101 11.45 -2.74 -3.02
CA TRP A 101 11.56 -4.02 -2.30
C TRP A 101 10.24 -4.42 -1.63
N ALA A 102 9.62 -3.52 -0.86
CA ALA A 102 8.33 -3.81 -0.20
C ALA A 102 7.23 -4.13 -1.22
N SER A 103 7.21 -3.41 -2.35
CA SER A 103 6.32 -3.68 -3.48
C SER A 103 6.53 -5.07 -4.07
N ALA A 104 7.79 -5.52 -4.22
CA ALA A 104 8.09 -6.87 -4.71
C ALA A 104 7.60 -7.95 -3.73
N VAL A 105 7.81 -7.76 -2.42
CA VAL A 105 7.32 -8.70 -1.39
C VAL A 105 5.79 -8.78 -1.39
N ALA A 106 5.10 -7.64 -1.44
CA ALA A 106 3.64 -7.61 -1.50
C ALA A 106 3.10 -8.22 -2.80
N GLY A 107 3.74 -7.90 -3.92
CA GLY A 107 3.43 -8.47 -5.23
C GLY A 107 3.58 -9.98 -5.27
N PHE A 108 4.61 -10.53 -4.64
CA PHE A 108 4.78 -11.98 -4.50
C PHE A 108 3.58 -12.62 -3.77
N GLY A 109 3.15 -12.04 -2.66
CA GLY A 109 1.94 -12.49 -1.96
C GLY A 109 0.68 -12.43 -2.84
N MET A 110 0.55 -11.41 -3.69
CA MET A 110 -0.56 -11.29 -4.64
C MET A 110 -0.53 -12.39 -5.71
N LEU A 111 0.64 -12.71 -6.28
CA LEU A 111 0.79 -13.81 -7.24
C LEU A 111 0.48 -15.16 -6.61
N LEU A 112 1.02 -15.44 -5.42
CA LEU A 112 0.81 -16.71 -4.72
C LEU A 112 -0.68 -16.98 -4.45
N ARG A 113 -1.45 -15.95 -4.11
CA ARG A 113 -2.89 -16.06 -3.84
C ARG A 113 -3.80 -15.89 -5.06
N ASN A 114 -3.23 -15.76 -6.27
CA ASN A 114 -3.98 -15.45 -7.49
C ASN A 114 -4.92 -14.24 -7.31
N SER A 115 -4.39 -13.16 -6.74
CA SER A 115 -5.17 -11.95 -6.45
C SER A 115 -5.68 -11.32 -7.75
N GLN A 116 -6.97 -10.98 -7.82
CA GLN A 116 -7.52 -10.18 -8.94
C GLN A 116 -6.82 -8.80 -9.08
N TYR A 117 -6.17 -8.34 -8.02
CA TYR A 117 -5.43 -7.07 -7.98
C TYR A 117 -3.95 -7.21 -8.37
N SER A 118 -3.47 -8.40 -8.77
CA SER A 118 -2.08 -8.54 -9.23
C SER A 118 -1.85 -7.91 -10.60
N GLY A 119 -2.90 -7.54 -11.33
CA GLY A 119 -2.80 -6.95 -12.67
C GLY A 119 -2.00 -7.84 -13.62
N SER A 120 -1.03 -7.24 -14.31
CA SER A 120 -0.09 -7.92 -15.23
C SER A 120 1.23 -8.34 -14.58
N LEU A 121 1.32 -8.31 -13.24
CA LEU A 121 2.55 -8.66 -12.52
C LEU A 121 3.00 -10.09 -12.84
N THR A 122 4.30 -10.28 -13.09
CA THR A 122 4.90 -11.61 -13.30
C THR A 122 6.02 -11.90 -12.30
N PHE A 123 6.41 -13.18 -12.17
CA PHE A 123 7.55 -13.55 -11.32
C PHE A 123 8.86 -12.96 -11.85
N GLU A 124 9.02 -12.78 -13.16
CA GLU A 124 10.21 -12.14 -13.75
C GLU A 124 10.32 -10.68 -13.31
N GLN A 125 9.23 -9.92 -13.36
CA GLN A 125 9.20 -8.52 -12.91
C GLN A 125 9.50 -8.41 -11.41
N LEU A 126 9.01 -9.36 -10.61
CA LEU A 126 9.36 -9.44 -9.19
C LEU A 126 10.85 -9.69 -8.97
N LEU A 127 11.44 -10.65 -9.70
CA LEU A 127 12.87 -10.95 -9.61
C LEU A 127 13.71 -9.76 -10.06
N GLU A 128 13.34 -9.09 -11.14
CA GLU A 128 14.01 -7.89 -11.62
C GLU A 128 13.99 -6.78 -10.56
N THR A 129 12.81 -6.50 -9.99
CA THR A 129 12.65 -5.48 -8.94
C THR A 129 13.43 -5.83 -7.66
N ALA A 130 13.37 -7.09 -7.22
CA ALA A 130 14.06 -7.56 -6.02
C ALA A 130 15.60 -7.51 -6.18
N ASN A 131 16.12 -7.89 -7.36
CA ASN A 131 17.55 -7.85 -7.64
C ASN A 131 18.07 -6.43 -7.84
N ALA A 132 17.27 -5.54 -8.47
CA ALA A 132 17.62 -4.13 -8.66
C ALA A 132 17.71 -3.33 -7.35
N THR A 133 17.21 -3.88 -6.24
CA THR A 133 17.19 -3.24 -4.92
C THR A 133 18.17 -3.90 -3.95
N ALA A 134 19.20 -4.59 -4.44
CA ALA A 134 20.19 -5.27 -3.62
C ALA A 134 20.84 -4.34 -2.57
N LYS A 135 20.81 -4.77 -1.31
CA LYS A 135 21.43 -4.10 -0.16
C LYS A 135 22.22 -5.12 0.66
N PRO A 136 23.12 -4.69 1.56
CA PRO A 136 23.75 -5.60 2.51
C PRO A 136 22.69 -6.43 3.22
N ASP A 137 22.85 -7.75 3.18
CA ASP A 137 21.90 -8.71 3.73
C ASP A 137 22.61 -9.66 4.71
N PRO A 138 23.01 -9.18 5.92
CA PRO A 138 23.80 -9.97 6.86
C PRO A 138 23.09 -11.25 7.33
N LYS A 139 21.76 -11.29 7.22
CA LYS A 139 20.92 -12.42 7.64
C LYS A 139 20.44 -13.30 6.48
N GLY A 140 20.69 -12.91 5.23
CA GLY A 140 20.32 -13.67 4.04
C GLY A 140 18.83 -13.65 3.67
N TYR A 141 18.01 -12.80 4.29
CA TYR A 141 16.55 -12.79 4.06
C TYR A 141 16.16 -12.33 2.66
N ARG A 142 16.93 -11.41 2.07
CA ARG A 142 16.67 -10.94 0.71
C ARG A 142 17.04 -12.02 -0.30
N ALA A 143 18.18 -12.68 -0.08
CA ALA A 143 18.59 -13.83 -0.90
C ALA A 143 17.58 -14.98 -0.81
N GLU A 144 17.09 -15.28 0.40
CA GLU A 144 16.05 -16.29 0.62
C GLU A 144 14.75 -15.92 -0.10
N PHE A 145 14.30 -14.67 0.00
CA PHE A 145 13.12 -14.20 -0.74
C PHE A 145 13.26 -14.41 -2.24
N VAL A 146 14.40 -14.05 -2.84
CA VAL A 146 14.66 -14.28 -4.27
C VAL A 146 14.59 -15.77 -4.60
N SER A 147 15.17 -16.64 -3.76
CA SER A 147 15.06 -18.09 -3.94
C SER A 147 13.61 -18.57 -3.89
N LEU A 148 12.79 -18.06 -2.97
CA LEU A 148 11.37 -18.42 -2.87
C LEU A 148 10.59 -18.03 -4.13
N VAL A 149 10.88 -16.85 -4.71
CA VAL A 149 10.26 -16.40 -5.95
C VAL A 149 10.64 -17.33 -7.12
N VAL A 150 11.91 -17.72 -7.23
CA VAL A 150 12.36 -18.69 -8.26
C VAL A 150 11.68 -20.05 -8.09
N THR A 151 11.62 -20.58 -6.87
CA THR A 151 10.94 -21.84 -6.59
C THR A 151 9.45 -21.78 -6.94
N ALA A 152 8.76 -20.71 -6.54
CA ALA A 152 7.34 -20.54 -6.83
C ALA A 152 7.06 -20.44 -8.34
N LYS A 153 7.92 -19.71 -9.08
CA LYS A 153 7.86 -19.62 -10.53
C LYS A 153 7.98 -21.01 -11.17
N SER A 154 9.00 -21.79 -10.79
CA SER A 154 9.21 -23.15 -11.28
C SER A 154 8.03 -24.08 -10.99
N LEU A 155 7.47 -24.04 -9.78
CA LEU A 155 6.33 -24.88 -9.40
C LEU A 155 5.05 -24.54 -10.17
N ARG A 156 4.94 -23.31 -10.69
CA ARG A 156 3.83 -22.86 -11.54
C ARG A 156 4.06 -23.09 -13.03
N GLY A 157 5.18 -23.70 -13.41
CA GLY A 157 5.51 -24.00 -14.80
C GLY A 157 5.76 -22.76 -15.66
N GLN A 158 6.19 -21.66 -15.03
CA GLN A 158 6.58 -20.41 -15.68
C GLN A 158 8.11 -20.26 -15.74
#